data_AF-A0A3P7IJ43-F1
#
_entry.id   AF-A0A3P7IJ43-F1
#
_cell.length_a   1.000
_cell.length_b   1.000
_cell.length_c   1.000
_cell.angle_alpha   90.00
_cell.angle_beta   90.00
_cell.angle_gamma   90.00
#
_symmetry.space_group_name_H-M   'P 1'
#
loop_
_entity.id
_entity.type
_entity.pdbx_description
1 polymer ?
#
loop_
_entity_poly.entity_id
_entity_poly.type
_entity_poly.pdbx_seq_one_letter_code
_entity_poly.pdbx_strand_id
1 'polypeptide(L)'
;MMKNRFPMEEGDPIKVLFCWYDRAMDIAHSATYDDVGFELACVMYNIGAVHAAIAVSETRENEDSIKNAFMHYQYAAWPLQHLRDKLNASKYASVDFDKELLTFFVNVLLGQAQECLLEKSLIDHRSNLVVAKLAIHLRDRYQECLRHIENSNLCDYVSSQKYKEWSRTCAIKSEMYGAIAMIHMGCQADDDKKMGA
;
A
#
# COMPACT_ATOMS: atom_id res chain seq x y z
N MET A 1 27.30 -0.12 4.95
CA MET A 1 28.62 0.02 5.62
C MET A 1 29.02 -1.20 6.45
N MET A 2 28.11 -1.90 7.14
CA MET A 2 28.41 -3.17 7.85
C MET A 2 28.70 -4.34 6.90
N LYS A 3 27.76 -4.65 5.98
CA LYS A 3 27.89 -5.75 5.01
C LYS A 3 29.18 -5.72 4.17
N ASN A 4 29.68 -4.52 3.82
CA ASN A 4 30.91 -4.37 3.03
C ASN A 4 32.20 -4.54 3.86
N ARG A 5 32.08 -4.63 5.19
CA ARG A 5 33.22 -4.73 6.13
C ARG A 5 33.24 -6.07 6.85
N PHE A 6 32.09 -6.73 6.97
CA PHE A 6 31.90 -7.95 7.74
C PHE A 6 31.13 -8.97 6.88
N PRO A 7 31.75 -10.11 6.51
CA PRO A 7 31.07 -11.17 5.76
C PRO A 7 30.07 -11.87 6.69
N MET A 8 28.78 -11.55 6.55
CA MET A 8 27.69 -12.01 7.41
C MET A 8 26.51 -12.60 6.60
N GLU A 9 26.73 -12.89 5.33
CA GLU A 9 25.74 -13.58 4.49
C GLU A 9 25.68 -15.08 4.82
N GLU A 10 24.69 -15.76 4.26
CA GLU A 10 24.59 -17.21 4.39
C GLU A 10 25.88 -17.90 3.91
N GLY A 11 26.50 -18.68 4.79
CA GLY A 11 27.77 -19.38 4.53
C GLY A 11 29.03 -18.61 4.91
N ASP A 12 28.91 -17.34 5.31
CA ASP A 12 30.05 -16.53 5.75
C ASP A 12 30.54 -16.86 7.17
N PRO A 13 31.81 -16.56 7.50
CA PRO A 13 32.44 -16.97 8.76
C PRO A 13 31.90 -16.27 10.01
N ILE A 14 31.29 -15.09 9.90
CA ILE A 14 30.75 -14.33 11.05
C ILE A 14 29.25 -14.08 10.92
N LYS A 15 28.53 -15.02 10.27
CA LYS A 15 27.08 -15.04 10.23
C LYS A 15 26.47 -15.12 11.63
N VAL A 16 25.33 -14.47 11.81
CA VAL A 16 24.59 -14.39 13.08
C VAL A 16 23.13 -14.70 12.80
N LEU A 17 22.47 -15.38 13.75
CA LEU A 17 21.04 -15.67 13.66
C LEU A 17 20.21 -14.41 13.89
N PHE A 18 19.33 -14.12 12.95
CA PHE A 18 18.30 -13.08 13.05
C PHE A 18 16.93 -13.77 13.11
N CYS A 19 16.08 -13.37 14.07
CA CYS A 19 14.76 -13.95 14.28
C CYS A 19 13.70 -12.85 14.23
N TRP A 20 12.71 -13.02 13.36
CA TRP A 20 11.58 -12.11 13.17
C TRP A 20 10.26 -12.87 13.16
N TYR A 21 9.16 -12.17 13.45
CA TYR A 21 7.82 -12.76 13.46
C TYR A 21 6.99 -12.25 12.29
N ASP A 22 6.45 -13.19 11.51
CA ASP A 22 5.47 -12.90 10.48
C ASP A 22 4.15 -12.48 11.11
N ARG A 23 3.59 -11.38 10.61
CA ARG A 23 2.33 -10.84 11.13
C ARG A 23 1.15 -11.04 10.18
N ALA A 24 1.36 -11.43 8.93
CA ALA A 24 0.27 -11.66 7.98
C ALA A 24 -0.69 -12.80 8.39
N MET A 25 -0.17 -13.86 9.02
CA MET A 25 -0.95 -15.04 9.45
C MET A 25 -1.72 -14.80 10.76
N ASP A 26 -2.73 -15.63 11.04
CA ASP A 26 -3.46 -15.61 12.32
C ASP A 26 -2.59 -16.02 13.51
N ILE A 27 -1.69 -16.98 13.29
CA ILE A 27 -0.72 -17.43 14.28
C ILE A 27 0.63 -16.79 13.94
N ALA A 28 1.21 -16.08 14.90
CA ALA A 28 2.55 -15.52 14.72
C ALA A 28 3.55 -16.65 14.49
N HIS A 29 4.19 -16.63 13.32
CA HIS A 29 5.24 -17.58 12.95
C HIS A 29 6.59 -16.90 13.03
N SER A 30 7.55 -17.50 13.72
CA SER A 30 8.91 -16.98 13.76
C SER A 30 9.73 -17.53 12.60
N ALA A 31 10.34 -16.66 11.82
CA ALA A 31 11.34 -16.99 10.82
C ALA A 31 12.73 -16.66 11.36
N THR A 32 13.65 -17.62 11.28
CA THR A 32 15.05 -17.44 11.74
C THR A 32 16.02 -17.81 10.64
N TYR A 33 16.91 -16.89 10.29
CA TYR A 33 17.95 -17.08 9.28
C TYR A 33 19.29 -16.54 9.78
N ASP A 34 20.39 -17.20 9.43
CA ASP A 34 21.76 -16.75 9.66
C ASP A 34 22.30 -15.94 8.47
N ASP A 35 21.52 -14.96 8.02
CA ASP A 35 21.82 -14.12 6.87
C ASP A 35 21.47 -12.66 7.16
N VAL A 36 22.46 -11.76 7.09
CA VAL A 36 22.23 -10.31 7.24
C VAL A 36 21.29 -9.74 6.17
N GLY A 37 21.13 -10.43 5.04
CA GLY A 37 20.11 -10.10 4.04
C GLY A 37 18.68 -10.26 4.56
N PHE A 38 18.43 -11.21 5.47
CA PHE A 38 17.12 -11.42 6.09
C PHE A 38 16.79 -10.24 7.00
N GLU A 39 17.75 -9.85 7.85
CA GLU A 39 17.63 -8.66 8.70
C GLU A 39 17.32 -7.40 7.88
N LEU A 40 18.06 -7.19 6.78
CA LEU A 40 17.82 -6.06 5.89
C LEU A 40 16.40 -6.08 5.30
N ALA A 41 15.92 -7.25 4.88
CA ALA A 41 14.57 -7.42 4.33
C ALA A 41 13.49 -7.10 5.37
N CYS A 42 13.61 -7.62 6.60
CA CYS A 42 12.68 -7.34 7.70
C CYS A 42 12.66 -5.85 8.08
N VAL A 43 13.84 -5.22 8.19
CA VAL A 43 13.95 -3.78 8.47
C VAL A 43 13.31 -2.96 7.34
N MET A 44 13.55 -3.33 6.08
CA MET A 44 12.94 -2.64 4.93
C MET A 44 11.41 -2.74 4.95
N TYR A 45 10.86 -3.92 5.26
CA TYR A 45 9.43 -4.10 5.43
C TYR A 45 8.86 -3.17 6.53
N ASN A 46 9.53 -3.12 7.68
CA ASN A 46 9.10 -2.29 8.81
C ASN A 46 9.21 -0.78 8.54
N ILE A 47 10.19 -0.33 7.74
CA ILE A 47 10.24 1.07 7.28
C ILE A 47 8.97 1.40 6.48
N GLY A 48 8.54 0.50 5.59
CA GLY A 48 7.28 0.62 4.86
C GLY A 48 6.08 0.70 5.81
N ALA A 49 5.99 -0.23 6.76
CA ALA A 49 4.90 -0.30 7.73
C ALA A 49 4.81 0.95 8.63
N VAL A 50 5.94 1.47 9.11
CA VAL A 50 5.99 2.67 9.96
C VAL A 50 5.53 3.90 9.18
N HIS A 51 5.98 4.08 7.93
CA HIS A 51 5.50 5.18 7.11
C HIS A 51 4.00 5.08 6.82
N ALA A 52 3.47 3.88 6.59
CA ALA A 52 2.03 3.67 6.43
C ALA A 52 1.26 4.05 7.72
N ALA A 53 1.77 3.67 8.89
CA ALA A 53 1.17 4.02 10.18
C ALA A 53 1.17 5.54 10.42
N ILE A 54 2.27 6.23 10.09
CA ILE A 54 2.34 7.70 10.17
C ILE A 54 1.30 8.33 9.24
N ALA A 55 1.22 7.89 7.98
CA ALA A 55 0.27 8.43 7.01
C ALA A 55 -1.20 8.28 7.46
N VAL A 56 -1.54 7.15 8.09
CA VAL A 56 -2.88 6.91 8.65
C VAL A 56 -3.17 7.81 9.85
N SER A 57 -2.15 8.17 10.63
CA SER A 57 -2.30 9.03 11.81
C SER A 57 -2.46 10.52 11.51
N GLU A 58 -2.18 10.95 10.28
CA GLU A 58 -2.43 12.31 9.82
C GLU A 58 -3.95 12.59 9.76
N THR A 59 -4.39 13.74 10.27
CA THR A 59 -5.82 14.09 10.34
C THR A 59 -6.41 14.39 8.97
N ARG A 60 -5.58 14.87 8.04
CA ARG A 60 -5.98 15.27 6.68
C ARG A 60 -7.09 16.34 6.63
N GLU A 61 -7.15 17.19 7.67
CA GLU A 61 -8.11 18.29 7.77
C GLU A 61 -7.60 19.60 7.14
N ASN A 62 -6.30 19.68 6.86
CA ASN A 62 -5.66 20.85 6.26
C ASN A 62 -4.60 20.43 5.24
N GLU A 63 -4.16 21.37 4.40
CA GLU A 63 -3.24 21.12 3.29
C GLU A 63 -1.91 20.49 3.71
N ASP A 64 -1.34 20.93 4.83
CA ASP A 64 -0.06 20.39 5.33
C ASP A 64 -0.20 18.94 5.78
N SER A 65 -1.24 18.60 6.53
CA SER A 65 -1.49 17.23 6.97
C SER A 65 -1.80 16.30 5.79
N ILE A 66 -2.57 16.76 4.79
CA ILE A 66 -2.84 16.00 3.57
C ILE A 66 -1.55 15.74 2.80
N LYS A 67 -0.69 16.77 2.66
CA LYS A 67 0.61 16.64 2.00
C LYS A 67 1.52 15.67 2.77
N ASN A 68 1.54 15.72 4.09
CA ASN A 68 2.32 14.79 4.91
C ASN A 68 1.84 13.34 4.72
N ALA A 69 0.53 13.11 4.77
CA ALA A 69 -0.06 11.79 4.51
C ALA A 69 0.31 11.28 3.11
N PHE A 70 0.15 12.12 2.08
CA PHE A 70 0.53 11.82 0.70
C PHE A 70 1.99 11.39 0.56
N MET A 71 2.90 12.14 1.17
CA MET A 71 4.33 11.82 1.12
C MET A 71 4.63 10.51 1.86
N HIS A 72 4.07 10.31 3.05
CA HIS A 72 4.30 9.11 3.84
C HIS A 72 3.72 7.85 3.19
N TYR A 73 2.57 7.90 2.52
CA TYR A 73 2.08 6.77 1.74
C TYR A 73 3.04 6.37 0.61
N GLN A 74 3.66 7.33 -0.07
CA GLN A 74 4.67 7.04 -1.11
C GLN A 74 5.98 6.52 -0.50
N TYR A 75 6.41 7.09 0.65
CA TYR A 75 7.56 6.59 1.40
C TYR A 75 7.33 5.18 1.97
N ALA A 76 6.08 4.81 2.22
CA ALA A 76 5.71 3.45 2.62
C ALA A 76 5.77 2.47 1.45
N ALA A 77 5.32 2.89 0.25
CA ALA A 77 5.27 2.04 -0.93
C ALA A 77 6.67 1.64 -1.44
N TRP A 78 7.63 2.57 -1.44
CA TRP A 78 8.95 2.33 -2.03
C TRP A 78 9.74 1.19 -1.36
N PRO A 79 9.87 1.11 -0.02
CA PRO A 79 10.54 0.01 0.66
C PRO A 79 9.94 -1.36 0.31
N LEU A 80 8.61 -1.47 0.27
CA LEU A 80 7.91 -2.71 -0.07
C LEU A 80 8.11 -3.10 -1.53
N GLN A 81 8.14 -2.12 -2.44
CA GLN A 81 8.49 -2.33 -3.84
C GLN A 81 9.94 -2.80 -3.99
N HIS A 82 10.87 -2.17 -3.27
CA HIS A 82 12.29 -2.53 -3.30
C HIS A 82 12.52 -3.95 -2.76
N LEU A 83 11.81 -4.30 -1.69
CA LEU A 83 11.79 -5.65 -1.12
C LEU A 83 11.33 -6.69 -2.15
N ARG A 84 10.21 -6.42 -2.85
CA ARG A 84 9.63 -7.28 -3.89
C ARG A 84 10.56 -7.45 -5.10
N ASP A 85 11.16 -6.35 -5.57
CA ASP A 85 11.80 -6.30 -6.90
C ASP A 85 13.31 -6.47 -6.87
N LYS A 86 13.99 -6.15 -5.75
CA LYS A 86 15.45 -6.00 -5.70
C LYS A 86 16.14 -6.83 -4.62
N LEU A 87 15.51 -7.08 -3.47
CA LEU A 87 16.17 -7.76 -2.35
C LEU A 87 16.16 -9.29 -2.45
N ASN A 88 15.51 -9.88 -3.46
CA ASN A 88 15.34 -11.33 -3.59
C ASN A 88 14.78 -11.98 -2.30
N ALA A 89 13.89 -11.27 -1.60
CA ALA A 89 13.41 -11.67 -0.28
C ALA A 89 12.55 -12.94 -0.30
N SER A 90 12.05 -13.36 -1.47
CA SER A 90 11.30 -14.61 -1.66
C SER A 90 12.12 -15.88 -1.36
N LYS A 91 13.44 -15.77 -1.17
CA LYS A 91 14.26 -16.90 -0.71
C LYS A 91 14.02 -17.24 0.77
N TYR A 92 13.52 -16.29 1.55
CA TYR A 92 13.13 -16.52 2.94
C TYR A 92 11.67 -16.97 2.95
N ALA A 93 11.39 -18.09 3.61
CA ALA A 93 10.04 -18.60 3.85
C ALA A 93 9.30 -17.74 4.89
N SER A 94 9.02 -16.48 4.53
CA SER A 94 8.22 -15.52 5.29
C SER A 94 7.05 -15.08 4.41
N VAL A 95 5.84 -15.11 4.97
CA VAL A 95 4.62 -14.70 4.26
C VAL A 95 4.63 -13.21 3.95
N ASP A 96 5.23 -12.41 4.84
CA ASP A 96 5.31 -10.95 4.70
C ASP A 96 6.14 -10.55 3.44
N PHE A 97 6.93 -11.48 2.88
CA PHE A 97 7.74 -11.28 1.68
C PHE A 97 7.13 -11.86 0.39
N ASP A 98 5.91 -12.39 0.46
CA ASP A 98 5.19 -12.87 -0.72
C ASP A 98 4.98 -11.74 -1.75
N LYS A 99 5.23 -12.05 -3.02
CA LYS A 99 5.21 -11.04 -4.10
C LYS A 99 3.80 -10.52 -4.38
N GLU A 100 2.78 -11.36 -4.25
CA GLU A 100 1.38 -10.97 -4.43
C GLU A 100 0.95 -10.07 -3.27
N LEU A 101 1.35 -10.40 -2.04
CA LEU A 101 1.07 -9.57 -0.85
C LEU A 101 1.74 -8.20 -0.96
N LEU A 102 3.04 -8.15 -1.27
CA LEU A 102 3.76 -6.90 -1.42
C LEU A 102 3.21 -6.05 -2.57
N THR A 103 2.81 -6.68 -3.68
CA THR A 103 2.15 -5.97 -4.80
C THR A 103 0.82 -5.36 -4.37
N PHE A 104 0.01 -6.10 -3.61
CA PHE A 104 -1.23 -5.59 -3.04
C PHE A 104 -0.98 -4.36 -2.17
N PHE A 105 -0.04 -4.44 -1.21
CA PHE A 105 0.28 -3.31 -0.33
C PHE A 105 0.81 -2.09 -1.08
N VAL A 106 1.73 -2.27 -2.02
CA VAL A 106 2.23 -1.16 -2.84
C VAL A 106 1.08 -0.49 -3.60
N ASN A 107 0.17 -1.27 -4.18
CA ASN A 107 -0.94 -0.73 -4.96
C ASN A 107 -1.93 0.05 -4.09
N VAL A 108 -2.26 -0.48 -2.89
CA VAL A 108 -3.12 0.18 -1.91
C VAL A 108 -2.50 1.46 -1.37
N LEU A 109 -1.22 1.44 -0.98
CA LEU A 109 -0.53 2.62 -0.45
C LEU A 109 -0.47 3.76 -1.47
N LEU A 110 -0.15 3.45 -2.72
CA LEU A 110 -0.19 4.43 -3.81
C LEU A 110 -1.61 4.91 -4.12
N GLY A 111 -2.62 4.04 -3.97
CA GLY A 111 -4.02 4.44 -4.02
C GLY A 111 -4.37 5.44 -2.93
N GLN A 112 -3.97 5.17 -1.67
CA GLN A 112 -4.18 6.07 -0.53
C GLN A 112 -3.45 7.41 -0.67
N ALA A 113 -2.26 7.43 -1.29
CA ALA A 113 -1.63 8.68 -1.70
C ALA A 113 -2.53 9.46 -2.68
N GLN A 114 -3.11 8.80 -3.68
CA GLN A 114 -4.01 9.47 -4.62
C GLN A 114 -5.31 9.95 -3.95
N GLU A 115 -5.80 9.29 -2.90
CA GLU A 115 -6.92 9.78 -2.09
C GLU A 115 -6.60 11.15 -1.48
N CYS A 116 -5.38 11.33 -0.95
CA CYS A 116 -4.91 12.61 -0.43
C CYS A 116 -4.93 13.70 -1.53
N LEU A 117 -4.61 13.37 -2.78
CA LEU A 117 -4.69 14.33 -3.90
C LEU A 117 -6.13 14.72 -4.24
N LEU A 118 -7.07 13.77 -4.15
CA LEU A 118 -8.50 14.04 -4.33
C LEU A 118 -9.02 14.95 -3.20
N GLU A 119 -8.73 14.60 -1.94
CA GLU A 119 -9.07 15.42 -0.75
C GLU A 119 -8.54 16.85 -0.90
N LYS A 120 -7.27 16.99 -1.29
CA LYS A 120 -6.69 18.31 -1.59
C LYS A 120 -7.45 19.05 -2.69
N SER A 121 -7.81 18.36 -3.77
CA SER A 121 -8.51 18.98 -4.90
C SER A 121 -9.90 19.48 -4.54
N LEU A 122 -10.57 18.79 -3.61
CA LEU A 122 -11.85 19.22 -3.05
C LEU A 122 -11.71 20.47 -2.18
N ILE A 123 -10.68 20.53 -1.32
CA ILE A 123 -10.38 21.68 -0.47
C ILE A 123 -9.96 22.91 -1.29
N ASP A 124 -9.12 22.70 -2.31
CA ASP A 124 -8.69 23.73 -3.26
C ASP A 124 -9.82 24.22 -4.18
N HIS A 125 -11.04 23.66 -4.07
CA HIS A 125 -12.17 23.94 -4.96
C HIS A 125 -11.80 23.84 -6.45
N ARG A 126 -11.07 22.79 -6.82
CA ARG A 126 -10.73 22.52 -8.23
C ARG A 126 -12.00 22.26 -9.05
N SER A 127 -11.88 22.41 -10.37
CA SER A 127 -13.02 22.21 -11.26
C SER A 127 -13.60 20.79 -11.15
N ASN A 128 -14.92 20.70 -11.34
CA ASN A 128 -15.67 19.45 -11.31
C ASN A 128 -15.02 18.36 -12.18
N LEU A 129 -14.57 18.71 -13.38
CA LEU A 129 -13.87 17.77 -14.27
C LEU A 129 -12.56 17.23 -13.69
N VAL A 130 -11.78 18.04 -12.96
CA VAL A 130 -10.52 17.59 -12.33
C VAL A 130 -10.82 16.60 -11.21
N VAL A 131 -11.75 16.94 -10.33
CA VAL A 131 -12.16 16.09 -9.21
C VAL A 131 -12.74 14.76 -9.73
N ALA A 132 -13.61 14.82 -10.75
CA ALA A 132 -14.17 13.62 -11.36
C ALA A 132 -13.11 12.68 -11.93
N LYS A 133 -12.11 13.21 -12.65
CA LYS A 133 -11.02 12.41 -13.21
C LYS A 133 -10.18 11.72 -12.14
N LEU A 134 -9.87 12.42 -11.03
CA LEU A 134 -9.16 11.83 -9.90
C LEU A 134 -9.98 10.71 -9.24
N ALA A 135 -11.28 10.94 -9.03
CA ALA A 135 -12.17 9.95 -8.45
C ALA A 135 -12.33 8.71 -9.36
N ILE A 136 -12.45 8.88 -10.69
CA ILE A 136 -12.45 7.74 -11.64
C ILE A 136 -11.17 6.93 -11.52
N HIS A 137 -10.02 7.60 -11.47
CA HIS A 137 -8.74 6.92 -11.33
C HIS A 137 -8.66 6.11 -10.03
N LEU A 138 -9.14 6.67 -8.91
CA LEU A 138 -9.21 5.98 -7.62
C LEU A 138 -10.16 4.78 -7.63
N ARG A 139 -11.33 4.91 -8.27
CA ARG A 139 -12.25 3.78 -8.49
C ARG A 139 -11.53 2.63 -9.18
N ASP A 140 -10.92 2.90 -10.34
CA ASP A 140 -10.26 1.88 -11.15
C ASP A 140 -9.08 1.24 -10.40
N ARG A 141 -8.33 2.05 -9.64
CA ARG A 141 -7.22 1.61 -8.80
C ARG A 141 -7.68 0.63 -7.71
N TYR A 142 -8.75 0.95 -6.98
CA TYR A 142 -9.27 0.07 -5.93
C TYR A 142 -9.95 -1.18 -6.51
N GLN A 143 -10.57 -1.09 -7.68
CA GLN A 143 -11.08 -2.25 -8.40
C GLN A 143 -9.95 -3.17 -8.88
N GLU A 144 -8.81 -2.63 -9.30
CA GLU A 144 -7.60 -3.40 -9.61
C GLU A 144 -7.02 -4.06 -8.35
N CYS A 145 -6.95 -3.36 -7.22
CA CYS A 145 -6.51 -3.94 -5.95
C CYS A 145 -7.42 -5.10 -5.51
N LEU A 146 -8.74 -4.95 -5.67
CA LEU A 146 -9.72 -6.00 -5.37
C LEU A 146 -9.52 -7.22 -6.28
N ARG A 147 -9.40 -7.00 -7.59
CA ARG A 147 -9.13 -8.09 -8.54
C ARG A 147 -7.80 -8.79 -8.26
N HIS A 148 -6.79 -8.04 -7.86
CA HIS A 148 -5.47 -8.59 -7.51
C HIS A 148 -5.60 -9.55 -6.32
N ILE A 149 -6.21 -9.11 -5.22
CA ILE A 149 -6.35 -9.97 -4.03
C ILE A 149 -7.25 -11.19 -4.31
N GLU A 150 -8.33 -11.04 -5.08
CA GLU A 150 -9.25 -12.14 -5.43
C GLU A 150 -8.65 -13.19 -6.36
N ASN A 151 -7.72 -12.81 -7.24
CA ASN A 151 -7.04 -13.73 -8.14
C ASN A 151 -5.74 -14.32 -7.56
N SER A 152 -5.31 -13.83 -6.41
CA SER A 152 -4.13 -14.32 -5.70
C SER A 152 -4.49 -15.50 -4.78
N ASN A 153 -3.48 -16.27 -4.38
CA ASN A 153 -3.65 -17.33 -3.36
C ASN A 153 -3.51 -16.78 -1.92
N LEU A 154 -3.61 -15.46 -1.71
CA LEU A 154 -3.41 -14.85 -0.40
C LEU A 154 -4.40 -15.35 0.65
N CYS A 155 -5.61 -15.76 0.23
CA CYS A 155 -6.63 -16.30 1.13
C CYS A 155 -6.22 -17.61 1.82
N ASP A 156 -5.26 -18.35 1.26
CA ASP A 156 -4.83 -19.65 1.78
C ASP A 156 -3.94 -19.52 3.03
N TYR A 157 -3.26 -18.39 3.20
CA TYR A 157 -2.25 -18.23 4.25
C TYR A 157 -2.31 -16.89 4.99
N VAL A 158 -2.92 -15.83 4.45
CA VAL A 158 -3.20 -14.61 5.20
C VAL A 158 -4.40 -14.87 6.13
N SER A 159 -4.39 -14.25 7.31
CA SER A 159 -5.53 -14.22 8.23
C SER A 159 -6.86 -13.97 7.48
N SER A 160 -7.83 -14.86 7.70
CA SER A 160 -9.14 -14.76 7.04
C SER A 160 -9.87 -13.45 7.35
N GLN A 161 -9.63 -12.88 8.53
CA GLN A 161 -10.17 -11.58 8.94
C GLN A 161 -9.56 -10.46 8.11
N LYS A 162 -8.22 -10.42 8.00
CA LYS A 162 -7.49 -9.40 7.22
C LYS A 162 -7.86 -9.45 5.76
N TYR A 163 -7.87 -10.65 5.17
CA TYR A 163 -8.24 -10.85 3.77
C TYR A 163 -9.64 -10.26 3.48
N LYS A 164 -10.65 -10.63 4.27
CA LYS A 164 -12.02 -10.11 4.12
C LYS A 164 -12.09 -8.60 4.31
N GLU A 165 -11.37 -8.06 5.28
CA GLU A 165 -11.34 -6.62 5.54
C GLU A 165 -10.75 -5.85 4.36
N TRP A 166 -9.64 -6.31 3.81
CA TRP A 166 -8.95 -5.69 2.68
C TRP A 166 -9.79 -5.74 1.41
N SER A 167 -10.36 -6.90 1.06
CA SER A 167 -11.26 -7.03 -0.10
C SER A 167 -12.48 -6.12 0.05
N ARG A 168 -13.13 -6.13 1.23
CA ARG A 168 -14.29 -5.27 1.50
C ARG A 168 -13.93 -3.79 1.39
N THR A 169 -12.78 -3.38 1.93
CA THR A 169 -12.34 -1.99 1.88
C THR A 169 -12.10 -1.53 0.44
N CYS A 170 -11.45 -2.35 -0.38
CA CYS A 170 -11.24 -2.04 -1.81
C CYS A 170 -12.57 -1.95 -2.56
N ALA A 171 -13.49 -2.88 -2.33
CA ALA A 171 -14.82 -2.86 -2.95
C ALA A 171 -15.60 -1.58 -2.60
N ILE A 172 -15.70 -1.25 -1.31
CA ILE A 172 -16.43 -0.06 -0.85
C ILE A 172 -15.79 1.22 -1.39
N LYS A 173 -14.46 1.34 -1.31
CA LYS A 173 -13.75 2.53 -1.80
C LYS A 173 -13.92 2.71 -3.31
N SER A 174 -13.87 1.62 -4.08
CA SER A 174 -14.14 1.66 -5.53
C SER A 174 -15.51 2.28 -5.81
N GLU A 175 -16.57 1.74 -5.22
CA GLU A 175 -17.94 2.26 -5.43
C GLU A 175 -18.10 3.70 -4.94
N MET A 176 -17.51 4.04 -3.79
CA MET A 176 -17.53 5.40 -3.24
C MET A 176 -16.91 6.41 -4.20
N TYR A 177 -15.72 6.12 -4.75
CA TYR A 177 -15.09 7.01 -5.72
C TYR A 177 -15.81 7.03 -7.07
N GLY A 178 -16.46 5.94 -7.46
CA GLY A 178 -17.39 5.92 -8.58
C GLY A 178 -18.54 6.90 -8.39
N ALA A 179 -19.15 6.93 -7.19
CA ALA A 179 -20.21 7.88 -6.86
C ALA A 179 -19.71 9.34 -6.87
N ILE A 180 -18.56 9.63 -6.25
CA ILE A 180 -17.94 10.96 -6.25
C ILE A 180 -17.68 11.42 -7.69
N ALA A 181 -17.14 10.56 -8.53
CA ALA A 181 -16.91 10.85 -9.94
C ALA A 181 -18.21 11.25 -10.66
N MET A 182 -19.28 10.46 -10.49
CA MET A 182 -20.56 10.72 -11.14
C MET A 182 -21.21 12.02 -10.65
N ILE A 183 -21.11 12.33 -9.35
CA ILE A 183 -21.61 13.59 -8.79
C ILE A 183 -20.93 14.78 -9.46
N HIS A 184 -19.59 14.79 -9.50
CA HIS A 184 -18.86 15.90 -10.11
C HIS A 184 -19.05 15.97 -11.64
N MET A 185 -19.19 14.84 -12.33
CA MET A 185 -19.57 14.85 -13.76
C MET A 185 -20.96 15.47 -13.97
N GLY A 186 -21.92 15.19 -13.10
CA GLY A 186 -23.24 15.82 -13.13
C GLY A 186 -23.18 17.33 -12.88
N CYS A 187 -22.40 17.76 -11.89
CA CYS A 187 -22.16 19.19 -11.67
C CYS A 187 -21.51 19.87 -12.89
N GLN A 188 -20.56 19.22 -13.55
CA GLN A 188 -19.97 19.73 -14.79
C GLN A 188 -21.00 19.81 -15.93
N ALA A 189 -21.91 18.83 -16.04
CA ALA A 189 -22.97 18.86 -17.04
C ALA A 189 -23.96 20.00 -16.79
N ASP A 190 -24.28 20.31 -15.53
CA ASP A 190 -25.10 21.46 -15.13
C ASP A 190 -24.41 22.79 -15.49
N ASP A 191 -23.11 22.93 -15.16
CA ASP A 191 -22.28 24.09 -15.55
C ASP A 191 -22.31 24.30 -17.08
N ASP A 192 -22.28 23.21 -17.85
CA ASP A 192 -22.35 23.19 -19.32
C ASP A 192 -23.78 23.31 -19.88
N LYS A 193 -24.82 23.34 -19.04
CA LYS A 193 -26.25 23.31 -19.39
C LYS A 193 -26.69 22.08 -20.20
N LYS A 194 -26.05 20.93 -19.97
CA LYS A 194 -26.35 19.64 -20.59
C LYS A 194 -27.24 18.79 -19.67
N MET A 195 -28.46 19.25 -19.41
CA MET A 195 -29.39 18.72 -18.39
C MET A 195 -29.89 17.27 -18.59
N GLY A 196 -29.48 16.59 -19.65
CA GLY A 196 -29.83 15.18 -19.93
C GLY A 196 -28.63 14.24 -20.04
N ALA A 197 -27.43 14.73 -19.72
CA ALA A 197 -26.16 14.00 -19.75
C ALA A 197 -25.72 13.59 -18.35
#